data_AF-A0A519R0B0-F1
#
_entry.id   AF-A0A519R0B0-F1
#
_cell.length_a   1.000
_cell.length_b   1.000
_cell.length_c   1.000
_cell.angle_alpha   90.00
_cell.angle_beta   90.00
_cell.angle_gamma   90.00
#
_symmetry.space_group_name_H-M   'P 1'
#
loop_
_entity.id
_entity.type
_entity.pdbx_description
1 polymer ?
#
loop_
_entity_poly.entity_id
_entity_poly.type
_entity_poly.pdbx_seq_one_letter_code
_entity_poly.pdbx_strand_id
1 'polypeptide(L)'
;MKILVGICICLMIGTLSFGQKANWQNLDMAKDSVLGISTEKIYSKLTSKKATWVIVGVLDDGVDITHEDIRASLWQNPKEKKNLKDDDKNGYIDDLNGWNFIGSNRGNVQLDNLELTRQVRNGTKYFGGKDTATLSGNDRTLYNDWLKQKDDLRIKIGNSKTIIRNFKSFNSGLKAIVRTIASENPSLSDFENYKPKNPFDAGTVSYVISILKEGKNFTDFKEKLAKDALNFQNDIDYRLNVNYDPRSIVGDDYNNLNDKHYGNSDVTGADADHGTHVAGIIAADRNNGLGIKGIADHVKIMSVRTVPDGDERDKDVANAIRYAVDNGAKVINMSFGKAISPDKAVIDEAVKYAISKDVLLVHA
;
A
#
# COMPACT_ATOMS: atom_id res chain seq x y z
N MET A 1 -12.81 -36.37 -0.80
CA MET A 1 -11.58 -35.62 -1.13
C MET A 1 -10.98 -35.15 0.20
N LYS A 2 -9.83 -35.71 0.60
CA LYS A 2 -9.21 -35.44 1.91
C LYS A 2 -8.71 -33.99 1.92
N ILE A 3 -9.32 -33.14 2.76
CA ILE A 3 -8.88 -31.76 2.97
C ILE A 3 -7.67 -31.82 3.91
N LEU A 4 -6.48 -31.65 3.32
CA LEU A 4 -5.26 -31.38 4.06
C LEU A 4 -5.41 -29.97 4.67
N VAL A 5 -5.65 -29.88 5.98
CA VAL A 5 -5.49 -28.63 6.73
C VAL A 5 -3.99 -28.39 6.85
N GLY A 6 -3.40 -27.82 5.81
CA GLY A 6 -2.03 -27.33 5.84
C GLY A 6 -1.99 -26.10 6.74
N ILE A 7 -1.39 -26.24 7.91
CA ILE A 7 -0.89 -25.09 8.67
C ILE A 7 0.12 -24.42 7.74
N CYS A 8 -0.23 -23.26 7.19
CA CYS A 8 0.69 -22.43 6.44
C CYS A 8 1.65 -21.79 7.46
N ILE A 9 2.61 -22.58 7.93
CA ILE A 9 3.83 -22.05 8.53
C ILE A 9 4.58 -21.45 7.36
N CYS A 10 4.55 -20.12 7.23
CA CYS A 10 5.55 -19.41 6.45
C CYS A 10 6.91 -19.79 7.01
N LEU A 11 7.55 -20.78 6.38
CA LEU A 11 8.97 -21.05 6.52
C LEU A 11 9.69 -19.85 5.91
N MET A 12 9.88 -18.80 6.72
CA MET A 12 10.90 -17.81 6.45
C MET A 12 12.24 -18.52 6.66
N ILE A 13 12.91 -18.83 5.55
CA ILE A 13 14.31 -19.25 5.56
C ILE A 13 15.07 -18.09 6.20
N GLY A 14 15.59 -18.30 7.40
CA GLY A 14 16.43 -17.33 8.09
C GLY A 14 17.69 -17.09 7.27
N THR A 15 17.73 -15.98 6.53
CA THR A 15 18.98 -15.46 6.00
C THR A 15 19.78 -14.92 7.19
N LEU A 16 21.01 -15.41 7.38
CA LEU A 16 21.98 -14.82 8.29
C LEU A 16 22.12 -13.33 7.92
N SER A 17 21.53 -12.46 8.73
CA SER A 17 21.61 -11.01 8.55
C SER A 17 22.97 -10.56 9.09
N PHE A 18 23.98 -10.54 8.21
CA PHE A 18 25.08 -9.61 8.41
C PHE A 18 24.52 -8.20 8.23
N GLY A 19 24.90 -7.25 9.11
CA GLY A 19 24.45 -5.86 9.00
C GLY A 19 24.52 -5.40 7.55
N GLN A 20 23.36 -5.08 6.98
CA GLN A 20 23.24 -4.87 5.55
C GLN A 20 24.11 -3.68 5.15
N LYS A 21 25.02 -3.87 4.18
CA LYS A 21 25.89 -2.77 3.73
C LYS A 21 25.00 -1.59 3.33
N ALA A 22 25.39 -0.38 3.72
CA ALA A 22 24.66 0.82 3.32
C ALA A 22 24.50 0.84 1.80
N ASN A 23 23.28 1.11 1.32
CA ASN A 23 22.94 1.09 -0.10
C ASN A 23 23.22 -0.23 -0.82
N TRP A 24 23.16 -1.37 -0.12
CA TRP A 24 23.37 -2.71 -0.66
C TRP A 24 22.65 -2.96 -2.00
N GLN A 25 21.44 -2.43 -2.14
CA GLN A 25 20.58 -2.60 -3.32
C GLN A 25 21.25 -2.05 -4.58
N ASN A 26 22.11 -1.04 -4.45
CA ASN A 26 22.81 -0.39 -5.55
C ASN A 26 24.20 -1.00 -5.85
N LEU A 27 24.67 -1.94 -5.01
CA LEU A 27 25.99 -2.54 -5.11
C LEU A 27 26.06 -3.62 -6.22
N ASP A 28 27.28 -4.01 -6.59
CA ASP A 28 27.55 -5.00 -7.63
C ASP A 28 28.14 -6.28 -7.01
N MET A 29 27.63 -7.44 -7.40
CA MET A 29 28.08 -8.72 -6.85
C MET A 29 29.58 -8.96 -7.06
N ALA A 30 30.11 -8.64 -8.23
CA ALA A 30 31.51 -8.91 -8.55
C ALA A 30 32.48 -7.95 -7.84
N LYS A 31 32.05 -6.71 -7.59
CA LYS A 31 32.87 -5.68 -6.94
C LYS A 31 32.75 -5.69 -5.42
N ASP A 32 31.52 -5.82 -4.92
CA ASP A 32 31.17 -5.55 -3.52
C ASP A 32 30.82 -6.82 -2.74
N SER A 33 30.74 -7.98 -3.41
CA SER A 33 30.27 -9.26 -2.86
C SER A 33 28.86 -9.18 -2.25
N VAL A 34 28.02 -8.31 -2.81
CA VAL A 34 26.62 -8.11 -2.41
C VAL A 34 25.73 -8.19 -3.64
N LEU A 35 24.65 -8.97 -3.55
CA LEU A 35 23.67 -9.09 -4.61
C LEU A 35 22.79 -7.84 -4.68
N GLY A 36 23.27 -6.80 -5.35
CA GLY A 36 22.52 -5.61 -5.74
C GLY A 36 22.30 -5.52 -7.26
N ILE A 37 21.68 -4.43 -7.72
CA ILE A 37 21.37 -4.22 -9.15
C ILE A 37 22.47 -3.45 -9.91
N SER A 38 23.65 -3.29 -9.29
CA SER A 38 24.83 -2.65 -9.89
C SER A 38 24.64 -1.18 -10.32
N THR A 39 23.70 -0.44 -9.73
CA THR A 39 23.44 0.98 -10.02
C THR A 39 24.68 1.85 -9.85
N GLU A 40 25.46 1.67 -8.77
CA GLU A 40 26.68 2.47 -8.54
C GLU A 40 27.72 2.29 -9.65
N LYS A 41 27.82 1.07 -10.18
CA LYS A 41 28.72 0.72 -11.30
C LYS A 41 28.28 1.35 -12.61
N ILE A 42 26.99 1.60 -12.80
CA ILE A 42 26.47 2.30 -13.97
C ILE A 42 26.77 3.80 -13.86
N TYR A 43 26.49 4.42 -12.71
CA TYR A 43 26.83 5.84 -12.51
C TYR A 43 28.32 6.13 -12.68
N SER A 44 29.21 5.24 -12.24
CA SER A 44 30.66 5.42 -12.47
C SER A 44 31.07 5.40 -13.94
N LYS A 45 30.19 4.93 -14.85
CA LYS A 45 30.43 4.86 -16.30
C LYS A 45 29.67 5.93 -17.08
N LEU A 46 28.68 6.61 -16.49
CA LEU A 46 27.83 7.61 -17.15
C LEU A 46 28.47 9.01 -17.18
N THR A 47 29.74 9.12 -17.57
CA THR A 47 30.52 10.38 -17.44
C THR A 47 30.31 11.39 -18.58
N SER A 48 29.63 11.04 -19.67
CA SER A 48 29.57 11.85 -20.89
C SER A 48 28.17 12.17 -21.42
N LYS A 49 27.09 11.73 -20.77
CA LYS A 49 25.72 12.00 -21.20
C LYS A 49 25.11 13.15 -20.40
N LYS A 50 24.50 14.11 -21.08
CA LYS A 50 23.69 15.17 -20.45
C LYS A 50 22.36 14.55 -20.00
N ALA A 51 22.09 14.59 -18.70
CA ALA A 51 20.82 14.13 -18.15
C ALA A 51 19.68 15.12 -18.44
N THR A 52 18.46 14.59 -18.54
CA THR A 52 17.23 15.35 -18.70
C THR A 52 16.28 14.99 -17.56
N TRP A 53 15.61 16.00 -17.00
CA TRP A 53 14.63 15.76 -15.95
C TRP A 53 13.44 14.96 -16.47
N VAL A 54 13.07 13.93 -15.73
CA VAL A 54 11.89 13.07 -16.00
C VAL A 54 10.93 13.18 -14.84
N ILE A 55 9.66 13.47 -15.13
CA ILE A 55 8.59 13.44 -14.12
C ILE A 55 8.08 12.00 -14.01
N VAL A 56 8.07 11.47 -12.79
CA VAL A 56 7.54 10.16 -12.45
C VAL A 56 6.30 10.35 -11.56
N GLY A 57 5.14 9.96 -12.06
CA GLY A 57 3.91 9.91 -11.27
C GLY A 57 3.92 8.67 -10.38
N VAL A 58 3.94 8.86 -9.07
CA VAL A 58 3.78 7.78 -8.09
C VAL A 58 2.31 7.76 -7.68
N LEU A 59 1.56 6.82 -8.23
CA LEU A 59 0.15 6.61 -7.92
C LEU A 59 0.09 5.59 -6.78
N ASP A 60 -0.25 6.04 -5.57
CA ASP A 60 -0.10 5.24 -4.36
C ASP A 60 -1.00 5.76 -3.22
N ASP A 61 -0.71 5.40 -1.97
CA ASP A 61 -1.33 5.97 -0.77
C ASP A 61 -0.90 7.41 -0.48
N GLY A 62 0.11 7.93 -1.18
CA GLY A 62 0.58 9.30 -1.04
C GLY A 62 2.09 9.34 -0.85
N VAL A 63 2.63 10.53 -0.68
CA VAL A 63 4.07 10.72 -0.44
C VAL A 63 4.21 11.79 0.63
N ASP A 64 5.01 11.53 1.66
CA ASP A 64 5.40 12.53 2.64
C ASP A 64 6.28 13.58 1.95
N ILE A 65 5.66 14.68 1.54
CA ILE A 65 6.33 15.78 0.86
C ILE A 65 7.31 16.55 1.76
N THR A 66 7.36 16.25 3.06
CA THR A 66 8.30 16.86 4.00
C THR A 66 9.53 16.00 4.28
N HIS A 67 9.53 14.74 3.84
CA HIS A 67 10.58 13.77 4.13
C HIS A 67 11.95 14.25 3.61
N GLU A 68 12.93 14.26 4.51
CA GLU A 68 14.23 14.92 4.31
C GLU A 68 15.04 14.35 3.13
N ASP A 69 14.85 13.05 2.85
CA ASP A 69 15.58 12.33 1.81
C ASP A 69 14.97 12.43 0.41
N ILE A 70 13.71 12.91 0.28
CA ILE A 70 13.01 12.96 -1.02
C ILE A 70 12.52 14.36 -1.41
N ARG A 71 12.40 15.29 -0.47
CA ARG A 71 11.83 16.64 -0.71
C ARG A 71 12.48 17.41 -1.87
N ALA A 72 13.78 17.21 -2.09
CA ALA A 72 14.52 17.84 -3.19
C ALA A 72 14.15 17.26 -4.57
N SER A 73 13.66 16.03 -4.59
CA SER A 73 13.24 15.28 -5.77
C SER A 73 11.75 15.39 -6.05
N LEU A 74 10.96 16.13 -5.27
CA LEU A 74 9.53 16.31 -5.55
C LEU A 74 9.33 17.19 -6.79
N TRP A 75 8.37 16.80 -7.62
CA TRP A 75 7.83 17.64 -8.68
C TRP A 75 7.11 18.82 -8.05
N GLN A 76 7.35 20.00 -8.62
CA GLN A 76 6.62 21.21 -8.28
C GLN A 76 5.87 21.63 -9.54
N ASN A 77 4.55 21.79 -9.47
CA ASN A 77 3.77 22.31 -10.59
C ASN A 77 4.22 23.76 -10.85
N PRO A 78 4.93 24.06 -11.96
CA PRO A 78 5.44 25.39 -12.21
C PRO A 78 4.35 26.40 -12.56
N LYS A 79 3.12 25.93 -12.80
CA LYS A 79 1.98 26.75 -13.19
C LYS A 79 1.07 27.13 -12.02
N GLU A 80 1.26 26.50 -10.85
CA GLU A 80 0.46 26.74 -9.67
C GLU A 80 1.15 27.59 -8.60
N LYS A 81 0.33 28.27 -7.79
CA LYS A 81 0.77 28.96 -6.58
C LYS A 81 -0.22 28.67 -5.48
N LYS A 82 0.26 28.50 -4.25
CA LYS A 82 -0.58 28.32 -3.07
C LYS A 82 -1.44 29.56 -2.78
N ASN A 83 -2.61 29.65 -3.40
CA ASN A 83 -3.47 30.83 -3.35
C ASN A 83 -4.98 30.49 -3.32
N LEU A 84 -5.31 29.21 -3.16
CA LEU A 84 -6.68 28.66 -3.17
C LEU A 84 -7.39 28.83 -4.51
N LYS A 85 -6.64 28.84 -5.61
CA LYS A 85 -7.17 28.88 -6.98
C LYS A 85 -6.48 27.82 -7.81
N ASP A 86 -7.13 27.51 -8.92
CA ASP A 86 -6.58 26.72 -10.01
C ASP A 86 -5.98 27.73 -11.01
N ASP A 87 -4.69 28.02 -10.84
CA ASP A 87 -3.99 29.04 -11.63
C ASP A 87 -3.77 28.59 -13.08
N ASP A 88 -3.57 27.28 -13.29
CA ASP A 88 -3.30 26.68 -14.60
C ASP A 88 -4.56 26.20 -15.35
N LYS A 89 -5.71 26.21 -14.67
CA LYS A 89 -7.04 25.83 -15.17
C LYS A 89 -7.14 24.37 -15.58
N ASN A 90 -6.39 23.49 -14.92
CA ASN A 90 -6.45 22.04 -15.12
C ASN A 90 -7.59 21.37 -14.33
N GLY A 91 -8.27 22.13 -13.47
CA GLY A 91 -9.37 21.71 -12.61
C GLY A 91 -8.96 21.22 -11.22
N TYR A 92 -7.71 21.44 -10.80
CA TYR A 92 -7.15 20.97 -9.54
C TYR A 92 -6.50 22.13 -8.77
N ILE A 93 -7.22 22.65 -7.77
CA ILE A 93 -6.81 23.84 -7.01
C ILE A 93 -5.53 23.57 -6.19
N ASP A 94 -4.51 24.41 -6.37
CA ASP A 94 -3.23 24.33 -5.64
C ASP A 94 -2.56 22.93 -5.72
N ASP A 95 -2.56 22.24 -6.87
CA ASP A 95 -1.96 20.91 -7.05
C ASP A 95 -0.40 20.91 -7.13
N LEU A 96 0.23 21.57 -6.14
CA LEU A 96 1.64 21.95 -6.13
C LEU A 96 2.62 20.78 -6.30
N ASN A 97 2.31 19.62 -5.73
CA ASN A 97 3.18 18.42 -5.78
C ASN A 97 2.47 17.19 -6.36
N GLY A 98 1.27 17.39 -6.92
CA GLY A 98 0.37 16.35 -7.37
C GLY A 98 -1.03 16.50 -6.76
N TRP A 99 -1.79 15.40 -6.76
CA TRP A 99 -3.21 15.43 -6.38
C TRP A 99 -3.67 14.21 -5.59
N ASN A 100 -4.66 14.41 -4.72
CA ASN A 100 -5.30 13.34 -3.95
C ASN A 100 -6.75 13.13 -4.41
N PHE A 101 -7.01 11.99 -5.06
CA PHE A 101 -8.33 11.60 -5.58
C PHE A 101 -9.25 10.98 -4.52
N ILE A 102 -8.72 10.62 -3.35
CA ILE A 102 -9.50 9.98 -2.28
C ILE A 102 -9.68 10.93 -1.09
N GLY A 103 -9.73 12.23 -1.34
CA GLY A 103 -9.96 13.27 -0.33
C GLY A 103 -10.92 14.36 -0.78
N SER A 104 -11.21 15.28 0.13
CA SER A 104 -11.86 16.55 -0.14
C SER A 104 -11.58 17.54 0.99
N ASN A 105 -12.31 18.66 1.04
CA ASN A 105 -12.31 19.55 2.21
C ASN A 105 -12.89 18.90 3.49
N ARG A 106 -13.51 17.73 3.39
CA ARG A 106 -14.02 16.94 4.53
C ARG A 106 -12.96 16.01 5.15
N GLY A 107 -11.77 15.96 4.56
CA GLY A 107 -10.68 15.07 4.96
C GLY A 107 -10.33 14.05 3.88
N ASN A 108 -9.50 13.07 4.25
CA ASN A 108 -8.99 12.04 3.34
C ASN A 108 -9.49 10.67 3.76
N VAL A 109 -9.86 9.85 2.77
CA VAL A 109 -10.13 8.43 3.00
C VAL A 109 -8.82 7.74 3.31
N GLN A 110 -8.72 7.19 4.52
CA GLN A 110 -7.61 6.32 4.92
C GLN A 110 -8.02 4.86 4.82
N LEU A 111 -9.10 4.47 5.49
CA LEU A 111 -9.61 3.11 5.49
C LEU A 111 -10.74 2.99 4.47
N ASP A 112 -10.75 1.93 3.66
CA ASP A 112 -11.86 1.60 2.75
C ASP A 112 -12.10 0.09 2.76
N ASN A 113 -13.13 -0.33 2.04
CA ASN A 113 -13.43 -1.72 1.78
C ASN A 113 -12.48 -2.33 0.74
N LEU A 114 -12.40 -3.65 0.73
CA LEU A 114 -12.02 -4.38 -0.49
C LEU A 114 -13.12 -4.24 -1.55
N GLU A 115 -12.77 -4.36 -2.83
CA GLU A 115 -13.74 -4.35 -3.92
C GLU A 115 -14.75 -5.49 -3.77
N LEU A 116 -14.30 -6.66 -3.34
CA LEU A 116 -15.18 -7.79 -3.00
C LEU A 116 -16.31 -7.38 -2.04
N THR A 117 -15.98 -6.64 -0.99
CA THR A 117 -16.96 -6.18 0.01
C THR A 117 -17.93 -5.18 -0.60
N ARG A 118 -17.45 -4.27 -1.46
CA ARG A 118 -18.29 -3.32 -2.20
C ARG A 118 -19.26 -4.03 -3.15
N GLN A 119 -18.80 -5.05 -3.88
CA GLN A 119 -19.64 -5.84 -4.76
C GLN A 119 -20.72 -6.63 -4.00
N VAL A 120 -20.38 -7.22 -2.85
CA VAL A 120 -21.38 -7.87 -1.98
C VAL A 120 -22.43 -6.86 -1.48
N ARG A 121 -22.01 -5.67 -1.04
CA ARG A 121 -22.92 -4.59 -0.63
C ARG A 121 -23.84 -4.19 -1.78
N ASN A 122 -23.30 -3.96 -2.96
CA ASN A 122 -24.05 -3.51 -4.14
C ASN A 122 -25.05 -4.58 -4.61
N GLY A 123 -24.61 -5.84 -4.70
CA GLY A 123 -25.51 -6.93 -5.05
C GLY A 123 -26.61 -7.16 -4.00
N THR A 124 -26.33 -6.93 -2.71
CA THR A 124 -27.37 -6.99 -1.67
C THR A 124 -28.45 -5.94 -1.91
N LYS A 125 -28.06 -4.71 -2.26
CA LYS A 125 -29.01 -3.64 -2.62
C LYS A 125 -29.79 -3.97 -3.89
N TYR A 126 -29.12 -4.52 -4.91
CA TYR A 126 -29.73 -4.80 -6.21
C TYR A 126 -30.68 -6.00 -6.21
N PHE A 127 -30.34 -7.08 -5.50
CA PHE A 127 -31.12 -8.33 -5.48
C PHE A 127 -32.06 -8.48 -4.29
N GLY A 128 -31.90 -7.68 -3.22
CA GLY A 128 -32.61 -7.86 -1.94
C GLY A 128 -34.14 -7.82 -1.97
N GLY A 129 -34.74 -7.34 -3.07
CA GLY A 129 -36.20 -7.34 -3.28
C GLY A 129 -36.67 -8.04 -4.55
N LYS A 130 -35.78 -8.74 -5.28
CA LYS A 130 -36.13 -9.41 -6.54
C LYS A 130 -36.54 -10.87 -6.28
N ASP A 131 -37.47 -11.39 -7.07
CA ASP A 131 -37.69 -12.84 -7.13
C ASP A 131 -36.51 -13.49 -7.87
N THR A 132 -35.63 -14.11 -7.09
CA THR A 132 -34.42 -14.73 -7.63
C THR A 132 -34.71 -15.99 -8.45
N ALA A 133 -35.91 -16.57 -8.38
CA ALA A 133 -36.31 -17.71 -9.21
C ALA A 133 -36.56 -17.29 -10.66
N THR A 134 -37.00 -16.05 -10.90
CA THR A 134 -37.36 -15.55 -12.24
C THR A 134 -36.21 -14.87 -12.98
N LEU A 135 -35.04 -14.69 -12.35
CA LEU A 135 -33.89 -14.05 -13.00
C LEU A 135 -33.41 -14.87 -14.21
N SER A 136 -33.11 -14.17 -15.30
CA SER A 136 -32.62 -14.74 -16.57
C SER A 136 -31.55 -13.85 -17.22
N GLY A 137 -30.84 -14.38 -18.22
CA GLY A 137 -29.83 -13.61 -18.95
C GLY A 137 -28.74 -13.04 -18.04
N ASN A 138 -28.36 -11.79 -18.27
CA ASN A 138 -27.30 -11.11 -17.50
C ASN A 138 -27.61 -11.03 -16.00
N ASP A 139 -28.87 -10.81 -15.64
CA ASP A 139 -29.30 -10.72 -14.23
C ASP A 139 -29.05 -12.04 -13.48
N ARG A 140 -29.20 -13.20 -14.16
CA ARG A 140 -28.86 -14.52 -13.58
C ARG A 140 -27.35 -14.68 -13.40
N THR A 141 -26.55 -14.26 -14.38
CA THR A 141 -25.08 -14.32 -14.31
C THR A 141 -24.56 -13.47 -13.14
N LEU A 142 -24.98 -12.21 -13.07
CA LEU A 142 -24.62 -11.29 -11.99
C LEU A 142 -25.02 -11.83 -10.61
N TYR A 143 -26.21 -12.43 -10.51
CA TYR A 143 -26.66 -13.04 -9.26
C TYR A 143 -25.76 -14.21 -8.83
N ASN A 144 -25.39 -15.10 -9.76
CA ASN A 144 -24.51 -16.22 -9.46
C ASN A 144 -23.11 -15.76 -9.03
N ASP A 145 -22.58 -14.71 -9.64
CA ASP A 145 -21.29 -14.15 -9.24
C ASP A 145 -21.37 -13.45 -7.87
N TRP A 146 -22.46 -12.74 -7.61
CA TRP A 146 -22.72 -12.17 -6.28
C TRP A 146 -22.82 -13.25 -5.18
N LEU A 147 -23.42 -14.41 -5.47
CA LEU A 147 -23.45 -15.53 -4.52
C LEU A 147 -22.04 -16.04 -4.20
N LYS A 148 -21.17 -16.21 -5.21
CA LYS A 148 -19.77 -16.60 -4.99
C LYS A 148 -19.03 -15.55 -4.15
N GLN A 149 -19.19 -14.27 -4.49
CA GLN A 149 -18.58 -13.17 -3.75
C GLN A 149 -19.05 -13.13 -2.28
N LYS A 150 -20.33 -13.43 -2.01
CA LYS A 150 -20.86 -13.55 -0.64
C LYS A 150 -20.20 -14.69 0.12
N ASP A 151 -20.01 -15.84 -0.51
CA ASP A 151 -19.31 -16.96 0.10
C ASP A 151 -17.84 -16.64 0.35
N ASP A 152 -17.15 -16.02 -0.61
CA ASP A 152 -15.76 -15.60 -0.48
C ASP A 152 -15.58 -14.59 0.67
N LEU A 153 -16.48 -13.59 0.77
CA LEU A 153 -16.47 -12.62 1.86
C LEU A 153 -16.71 -13.31 3.21
N ARG A 154 -17.67 -14.23 3.29
CA ARG A 154 -17.94 -15.01 4.50
C ARG A 154 -16.72 -15.82 4.94
N ILE A 155 -16.03 -16.47 3.99
CA ILE A 155 -14.81 -17.23 4.25
C ILE A 155 -13.70 -16.31 4.75
N LYS A 156 -13.46 -15.16 4.09
CA LYS A 156 -12.46 -14.18 4.52
C LYS A 156 -12.73 -13.67 5.93
N ILE A 157 -13.98 -13.31 6.25
CA ILE A 157 -14.37 -12.89 7.61
C ILE A 157 -14.11 -14.01 8.64
N GLY A 158 -14.45 -15.26 8.30
CA GLY A 158 -14.19 -16.41 9.17
C GLY A 158 -12.69 -16.63 9.43
N ASN A 159 -11.87 -16.47 8.40
CA ASN A 159 -10.41 -16.57 8.49
C ASN A 159 -9.83 -15.43 9.33
N SER A 160 -10.19 -14.17 9.06
CA SER A 160 -9.71 -13.02 9.85
C SER A 160 -10.13 -13.14 11.32
N LYS A 161 -11.35 -13.60 11.63
CA LYS A 161 -11.78 -13.88 13.03
C LYS A 161 -10.91 -14.96 13.70
N THR A 162 -10.48 -15.97 12.94
CA THR A 162 -9.59 -17.02 13.45
C THR A 162 -8.18 -16.49 13.70
N ILE A 163 -7.65 -15.67 12.78
CA ILE A 163 -6.36 -14.98 12.93
C ILE A 163 -6.38 -14.11 14.20
N ILE A 164 -7.40 -13.26 14.37
CA ILE A 164 -7.55 -12.41 15.55
C ILE A 164 -7.59 -13.24 16.84
N ARG A 165 -8.30 -14.37 16.86
CA ARG A 165 -8.37 -15.26 18.03
C ARG A 165 -7.00 -15.84 18.35
N ASN A 166 -6.31 -16.39 17.36
CA ASN A 166 -4.98 -16.99 17.53
C ASN A 166 -3.97 -15.95 18.00
N PHE A 167 -4.02 -14.75 17.42
CA PHE A 167 -3.20 -13.62 17.79
C PHE A 167 -3.44 -13.19 19.24
N LYS A 168 -4.71 -13.08 19.68
CA LYS A 168 -5.06 -12.77 21.07
C LYS A 168 -4.54 -13.83 22.04
N SER A 169 -4.60 -15.12 21.67
CA SER A 169 -4.01 -16.21 22.46
C SER A 169 -2.50 -16.08 22.55
N PHE A 170 -1.81 -15.87 21.43
CA PHE A 170 -0.36 -15.63 21.39
C PHE A 170 0.04 -14.45 22.27
N ASN A 171 -0.60 -13.29 22.11
CA ASN A 171 -0.28 -12.08 22.88
C ASN A 171 -0.54 -12.28 24.38
N SER A 172 -1.59 -13.01 24.75
CA SER A 172 -1.87 -13.35 26.16
C SER A 172 -0.78 -14.27 26.74
N GLY A 173 -0.36 -15.28 25.98
CA GLY A 173 0.77 -16.15 26.35
C GLY A 173 2.07 -15.39 26.53
N LEU A 174 2.43 -14.56 25.55
CA LEU A 174 3.60 -13.69 25.61
C LEU A 174 3.58 -12.80 26.85
N LYS A 175 2.45 -12.16 27.16
CA LYS A 175 2.31 -11.34 28.37
C LYS A 175 2.55 -12.13 29.65
N ALA A 176 2.09 -13.39 29.73
CA ALA A 176 2.34 -14.25 30.88
C ALA A 176 3.83 -14.65 31.01
N ILE A 177 4.51 -14.88 29.89
CA ILE A 177 5.94 -15.18 29.83
C ILE A 177 6.75 -13.98 30.28
N VAL A 178 6.49 -12.80 29.70
CA VAL A 178 7.16 -11.53 30.07
C VAL A 178 6.98 -11.21 31.55
N ARG A 179 5.78 -11.42 32.12
CA ARG A 179 5.55 -11.29 33.56
C ARG A 179 6.38 -12.26 34.40
N THR A 180 6.61 -13.48 33.90
CA THR A 180 7.44 -14.48 34.59
C THR A 180 8.93 -14.12 34.53
N ILE A 181 9.37 -13.56 33.40
CA ILE A 181 10.74 -13.02 33.24
C ILE A 181 10.95 -11.80 34.17
N ALA A 182 9.87 -11.10 34.53
CA ALA A 182 9.88 -9.92 35.41
C ALA A 182 10.70 -8.74 34.85
N SER A 183 10.65 -8.55 33.52
CA SER A 183 11.22 -7.40 32.82
C SER A 183 10.21 -6.82 31.85
N GLU A 184 10.08 -5.50 31.79
CA GLU A 184 9.20 -4.80 30.84
C GLU A 184 9.74 -4.82 29.40
N ASN A 185 11.06 -5.00 29.27
CA ASN A 185 11.75 -5.10 28.00
C ASN A 185 12.79 -6.24 28.04
N PRO A 186 12.36 -7.52 28.03
CA PRO A 186 13.29 -8.65 28.06
C PRO A 186 14.23 -8.66 26.85
N SER A 187 15.48 -9.00 27.12
CA SER A 187 16.52 -9.22 26.11
C SER A 187 16.37 -10.59 25.43
N LEU A 188 17.12 -10.80 24.35
CA LEU A 188 17.25 -12.13 23.74
C LEU A 188 17.68 -13.19 24.76
N SER A 189 18.65 -12.87 25.62
CA SER A 189 19.15 -13.80 26.63
C SER A 189 18.08 -14.16 27.67
N ASP A 190 17.21 -13.22 28.03
CA ASP A 190 16.10 -13.48 28.96
C ASP A 190 15.13 -14.52 28.38
N PHE A 191 14.83 -14.43 27.07
CA PHE A 191 14.01 -15.43 26.39
C PHE A 191 14.73 -16.77 26.22
N GLU A 192 16.03 -16.79 25.94
CA GLU A 192 16.82 -18.03 25.83
C GLU A 192 16.95 -18.77 27.16
N ASN A 193 16.98 -18.05 28.28
CA ASN A 193 17.04 -18.63 29.63
C ASN A 193 15.67 -18.98 30.21
N TYR A 194 14.57 -18.52 29.59
CA TYR A 194 13.22 -18.84 30.04
C TYR A 194 12.94 -20.33 29.85
N LYS A 195 12.44 -21.00 30.91
CA LYS A 195 12.05 -22.41 30.87
C LYS A 195 10.55 -22.54 30.54
N PRO A 196 10.17 -23.00 29.33
CA PRO A 196 8.77 -23.11 28.95
C PRO A 196 8.00 -24.12 29.81
N LYS A 197 6.77 -23.77 30.22
CA LYS A 197 5.96 -24.64 31.09
C LYS A 197 5.14 -25.66 30.30
N ASN A 198 4.94 -25.42 29.01
CA ASN A 198 4.13 -26.24 28.11
C ASN A 198 4.58 -26.01 26.65
N PRO A 199 4.10 -26.82 25.69
CA PRO A 199 4.48 -26.66 24.28
C PRO A 199 4.12 -25.30 23.65
N PHE A 200 3.05 -24.65 24.12
CA PHE A 200 2.62 -23.35 23.61
C PHE A 200 3.58 -22.23 24.05
N ASP A 201 4.04 -22.25 25.30
CA ASP A 201 5.09 -21.35 25.79
C ASP A 201 6.37 -21.54 24.98
N ALA A 202 6.75 -22.79 24.71
CA ALA A 202 7.96 -23.11 23.97
C ALA A 202 7.90 -22.56 22.55
N GLY A 203 6.76 -22.69 21.86
CA GLY A 203 6.55 -22.09 20.54
C GLY A 203 6.58 -20.56 20.56
N THR A 204 5.96 -19.95 21.57
CA THR A 204 5.93 -18.48 21.74
C THR A 204 7.35 -17.92 21.93
N VAL A 205 8.13 -18.50 22.84
CA VAL A 205 9.52 -18.09 23.11
C VAL A 205 10.39 -18.28 21.88
N SER A 206 10.25 -19.43 21.20
CA SER A 206 11.03 -19.71 19.98
C SER A 206 10.78 -18.67 18.89
N TYR A 207 9.53 -18.25 18.71
CA TYR A 207 9.18 -17.20 17.74
C TYR A 207 9.74 -15.83 18.14
N VAL A 208 9.67 -15.45 19.42
CA VAL A 208 10.26 -14.19 19.86
C VAL A 208 11.77 -14.19 19.67
N ILE A 209 12.45 -15.28 20.05
CA ILE A 209 13.89 -15.47 19.84
C ILE A 209 14.26 -15.32 18.36
N SER A 210 13.49 -15.90 17.44
CA SER A 210 13.81 -15.79 16.00
C SER A 210 13.79 -14.34 15.54
N ILE A 211 12.84 -13.53 16.01
CA ILE A 211 12.77 -12.10 15.67
C ILE A 211 13.90 -11.31 16.31
N LEU A 212 14.21 -11.56 17.59
CA LEU A 212 15.29 -10.84 18.29
C LEU A 212 16.68 -11.18 17.73
N LYS A 213 16.86 -12.40 17.18
CA LYS A 213 18.09 -12.80 16.47
C LYS A 213 18.33 -12.05 15.17
N GLU A 214 17.30 -11.42 14.59
CA GLU A 214 17.45 -10.52 13.44
C GLU A 214 18.01 -9.14 13.83
N GLY A 215 18.42 -8.95 15.09
CA GLY A 215 18.95 -7.68 15.59
C GLY A 215 17.88 -6.70 16.05
N LYS A 216 16.60 -7.12 16.08
CA LYS A 216 15.48 -6.32 16.60
C LYS A 216 15.44 -6.39 18.11
N ASN A 217 15.03 -5.30 18.75
CA ASN A 217 14.81 -5.29 20.19
C ASN A 217 13.35 -5.64 20.53
N PHE A 218 13.07 -5.93 21.81
CA PHE A 218 11.72 -6.34 22.22
C PHE A 218 10.69 -5.19 22.21
N THR A 219 11.12 -3.93 22.30
CA THR A 219 10.25 -2.77 22.09
C THR A 219 9.75 -2.73 20.64
N ASP A 220 10.64 -2.81 19.66
CA ASP A 220 10.28 -2.82 18.23
C ASP A 220 9.35 -4.00 17.92
N PHE A 221 9.62 -5.16 18.52
CA PHE A 221 8.75 -6.33 18.41
C PHE A 221 7.35 -6.07 18.98
N LYS A 222 7.23 -5.45 20.16
CA LYS A 222 5.93 -5.08 20.75
C LYS A 222 5.18 -4.07 19.90
N GLU A 223 5.86 -3.08 19.33
CA GLU A 223 5.26 -2.08 18.45
C GLU A 223 4.75 -2.73 17.17
N LYS A 224 5.55 -3.58 16.52
CA LYS A 224 5.10 -4.37 15.37
C LYS A 224 3.90 -5.23 15.73
N LEU A 225 3.93 -5.91 16.88
CA LEU A 225 2.83 -6.73 17.35
C LEU A 225 1.55 -5.89 17.54
N ALA A 226 1.65 -4.68 18.10
CA ALA A 226 0.50 -3.79 18.25
C ALA A 226 -0.05 -3.33 16.88
N LYS A 227 0.82 -2.99 15.92
CA LYS A 227 0.43 -2.64 14.55
C LYS A 227 -0.26 -3.82 13.85
N ASP A 228 0.29 -5.03 13.94
CA ASP A 228 -0.32 -6.25 13.39
C ASP A 228 -1.71 -6.49 13.99
N ALA A 229 -1.87 -6.30 15.31
CA ALA A 229 -3.15 -6.43 15.99
C ALA A 229 -4.21 -5.47 15.46
N LEU A 230 -3.84 -4.20 15.29
CA LEU A 230 -4.69 -3.17 14.72
C LEU A 230 -5.06 -3.51 13.28
N ASN A 231 -4.08 -3.94 12.48
CA ASN A 231 -4.26 -4.32 11.09
C ASN A 231 -5.27 -5.48 10.93
N PHE A 232 -5.19 -6.51 11.77
CA PHE A 232 -6.18 -7.61 11.76
C PHE A 232 -7.57 -7.14 12.18
N GLN A 233 -7.65 -6.18 13.10
CA GLN A 233 -8.92 -5.62 13.53
C GLN A 233 -9.55 -4.77 12.40
N ASN A 234 -8.74 -4.00 11.67
CA ASN A 234 -9.17 -3.21 10.52
C ASN A 234 -9.79 -4.06 9.40
N ASP A 235 -9.37 -5.32 9.23
CA ASP A 235 -10.05 -6.25 8.30
C ASP A 235 -11.54 -6.36 8.62
N ILE A 236 -11.89 -6.54 9.89
CA ILE A 236 -13.26 -6.78 10.33
C ILE A 236 -14.06 -5.48 10.40
N ASP A 237 -13.42 -4.40 10.84
CA ASP A 237 -14.12 -3.14 11.10
C ASP A 237 -14.31 -2.33 9.82
N TYR A 238 -13.42 -2.49 8.83
CA TYR A 238 -13.41 -1.68 7.61
C TYR A 238 -13.34 -2.52 6.33
N ARG A 239 -12.26 -3.27 6.08
CA ARG A 239 -12.01 -3.88 4.74
C ARG A 239 -13.09 -4.88 4.31
N LEU A 240 -13.56 -5.70 5.25
CA LEU A 240 -14.56 -6.74 5.05
C LEU A 240 -15.96 -6.33 5.56
N ASN A 241 -16.11 -5.10 6.06
CA ASN A 241 -17.35 -4.62 6.67
C ASN A 241 -18.29 -4.01 5.62
N VAL A 242 -19.34 -4.75 5.24
CA VAL A 242 -20.36 -4.27 4.29
C VAL A 242 -21.14 -3.04 4.77
N ASN A 243 -21.10 -2.72 6.05
CA ASN A 243 -21.79 -1.55 6.62
C ASN A 243 -20.91 -0.30 6.68
N TYR A 244 -19.60 -0.44 6.45
CA TYR A 244 -18.68 0.69 6.38
C TYR A 244 -18.54 1.16 4.93
N ASP A 245 -18.74 2.45 4.67
CA ASP A 245 -18.48 3.08 3.38
C ASP A 245 -17.94 4.50 3.58
N PRO A 246 -16.65 4.76 3.31
CA PRO A 246 -16.07 6.08 3.51
C PRO A 246 -16.35 7.04 2.34
N ARG A 247 -17.01 6.60 1.27
CA ARG A 247 -17.01 7.33 -0.01
C ARG A 247 -17.59 8.74 0.08
N SER A 248 -18.49 9.01 1.03
CA SER A 248 -19.04 10.36 1.26
C SER A 248 -18.00 11.43 1.61
N ILE A 249 -16.79 11.03 2.04
CA ILE A 249 -15.67 11.95 2.29
C ILE A 249 -15.21 12.60 0.98
N VAL A 250 -15.11 11.84 -0.12
CA VAL A 250 -14.56 12.33 -1.41
C VAL A 250 -15.47 13.38 -2.05
N GLY A 251 -16.79 13.24 -1.87
CA GLY A 251 -17.77 14.23 -2.36
C GLY A 251 -18.02 14.18 -3.87
N ASP A 252 -17.59 13.11 -4.53
CA ASP A 252 -17.82 12.82 -5.94
C ASP A 252 -19.17 12.10 -6.18
N ASP A 253 -19.61 12.04 -7.43
CA ASP A 253 -20.63 11.08 -7.87
C ASP A 253 -19.95 9.80 -8.32
N TYR A 254 -19.84 8.83 -7.41
CA TYR A 254 -19.15 7.57 -7.68
C TYR A 254 -19.76 6.77 -8.84
N ASN A 255 -21.07 6.88 -9.08
CA ASN A 255 -21.73 6.15 -10.16
C ASN A 255 -21.54 6.80 -11.53
N ASN A 256 -21.15 8.08 -11.55
CA ASN A 256 -20.77 8.76 -12.77
C ASN A 256 -19.28 8.54 -13.04
N LEU A 257 -18.97 7.58 -13.91
CA LEU A 257 -17.60 7.25 -14.32
C LEU A 257 -16.88 8.40 -15.07
N ASN A 258 -17.63 9.40 -15.54
CA ASN A 258 -17.08 10.59 -16.19
C ASN A 258 -16.88 11.76 -15.22
N ASP A 259 -17.25 11.60 -13.95
CA ASP A 259 -17.03 12.62 -12.94
C ASP A 259 -15.52 12.82 -12.72
N LYS A 260 -15.12 14.09 -12.68
CA LYS A 260 -13.74 14.58 -12.69
C LYS A 260 -13.64 15.79 -11.78
N HIS A 261 -12.41 16.20 -11.46
CA HIS A 261 -12.15 17.43 -10.69
C HIS A 261 -12.70 17.40 -9.25
N TYR A 262 -12.67 16.21 -8.63
CA TYR A 262 -12.81 16.02 -7.19
C TYR A 262 -11.44 15.73 -6.57
N GLY A 263 -11.36 15.74 -5.24
CA GLY A 263 -10.11 15.55 -4.52
C GLY A 263 -9.67 16.79 -3.74
N ASN A 264 -8.40 16.79 -3.35
CA ASN A 264 -7.71 17.94 -2.77
C ASN A 264 -6.20 17.87 -3.06
N SER A 265 -5.46 18.92 -2.66
CA SER A 265 -4.00 19.00 -2.79
C SER A 265 -3.22 18.37 -1.63
N ASP A 266 -3.89 17.70 -0.69
CA ASP A 266 -3.23 16.99 0.41
C ASP A 266 -2.78 15.60 -0.05
N VAL A 267 -1.62 15.58 -0.70
CA VAL A 267 -1.00 14.38 -1.29
C VAL A 267 -0.27 13.49 -0.29
N THR A 268 -0.09 13.94 0.96
CA THR A 268 0.40 13.10 2.06
C THR A 268 -0.77 12.31 2.64
N GLY A 269 -1.90 12.97 2.86
CA GLY A 269 -3.06 12.33 3.47
C GLY A 269 -2.81 11.90 4.92
N ALA A 270 -3.55 10.91 5.39
CA ALA A 270 -3.44 10.43 6.78
C ALA A 270 -2.28 9.46 7.02
N ASP A 271 -1.79 8.83 5.95
CA ASP A 271 -0.68 7.87 5.93
C ASP A 271 -0.08 7.88 4.52
N ALA A 272 1.24 7.99 4.43
CA ALA A 272 1.99 8.01 3.18
C ALA A 272 3.19 7.06 3.23
N ASP A 273 3.23 6.12 4.19
CA ASP A 273 4.41 5.28 4.43
C ASP A 273 4.78 4.48 3.16
N HIS A 274 3.79 3.88 2.47
CA HIS A 274 4.06 3.01 1.33
C HIS A 274 4.55 3.80 0.10
N GLY A 275 3.84 4.83 -0.32
CA GLY A 275 4.23 5.64 -1.46
C GLY A 275 5.49 6.47 -1.21
N THR A 276 5.78 6.87 0.04
CA THR A 276 7.08 7.47 0.42
C THR A 276 8.21 6.47 0.25
N HIS A 277 8.02 5.22 0.68
CA HIS A 277 9.00 4.16 0.48
C HIS A 277 9.25 3.88 -1.01
N VAL A 278 8.20 3.81 -1.82
CA VAL A 278 8.27 3.67 -3.29
C VAL A 278 9.00 4.85 -3.92
N ALA A 279 8.64 6.08 -3.55
CA ALA A 279 9.29 7.30 -4.04
C ALA A 279 10.78 7.36 -3.66
N GLY A 280 11.13 6.90 -2.46
CA GLY A 280 12.52 6.81 -1.99
C GLY A 280 13.35 5.83 -2.82
N ILE A 281 12.81 4.67 -3.17
CA ILE A 281 13.48 3.72 -4.09
C ILE A 281 13.80 4.42 -5.41
N ILE A 282 12.85 5.19 -5.96
CA ILE A 282 13.02 5.85 -7.25
C ILE A 282 14.03 7.01 -7.14
N ALA A 283 13.88 7.88 -6.15
CA ALA A 283 14.39 9.25 -6.20
C ALA A 283 14.97 9.82 -4.89
N ALA A 284 15.25 8.99 -3.87
CA ALA A 284 15.97 9.46 -2.69
C ALA A 284 17.29 10.14 -3.09
N ASP A 285 17.57 11.30 -2.48
CA ASP A 285 18.67 12.18 -2.88
C ASP A 285 20.01 11.49 -2.67
N ARG A 286 20.74 11.27 -3.76
CA ARG A 286 21.99 10.52 -3.75
C ARG A 286 23.17 11.30 -3.16
N ASN A 287 23.00 12.59 -2.85
CA ASN A 287 24.08 13.53 -2.50
C ASN A 287 23.94 14.17 -1.11
N ASN A 288 22.82 13.99 -0.41
CA ASN A 288 22.57 14.63 0.90
C ASN A 288 23.25 13.91 2.08
N GLY A 289 23.74 12.68 1.88
CA GLY A 289 24.35 11.86 2.93
C GLY A 289 23.36 11.28 3.94
N LEU A 290 22.05 11.34 3.67
CA LEU A 290 20.98 10.79 4.48
C LEU A 290 20.51 9.46 3.89
N GLY A 291 19.77 8.69 4.70
CA GLY A 291 18.99 7.52 4.27
C GLY A 291 19.64 6.63 3.21
N ILE A 292 18.99 6.56 2.04
CA ILE A 292 19.39 5.71 0.92
C ILE A 292 19.64 6.54 -0.35
N LYS A 293 20.33 5.92 -1.31
CA LYS A 293 20.47 6.43 -2.67
C LYS A 293 19.37 5.86 -3.55
N GLY A 294 18.47 6.71 -4.04
CA GLY A 294 17.46 6.33 -5.03
C GLY A 294 18.10 5.85 -6.33
N ILE A 295 17.34 5.12 -7.16
CA ILE A 295 17.87 4.58 -8.42
C ILE A 295 18.24 5.69 -9.40
N ALA A 296 17.40 6.72 -9.53
CA ALA A 296 17.56 7.79 -10.51
C ALA A 296 17.88 9.15 -9.84
N ASP A 297 18.85 9.89 -10.38
CA ASP A 297 19.30 11.18 -9.85
C ASP A 297 18.70 12.41 -10.57
N HIS A 298 18.10 12.22 -11.76
CA HIS A 298 17.47 13.26 -12.57
C HIS A 298 15.96 13.02 -12.80
N VAL A 299 15.26 12.72 -11.70
CA VAL A 299 13.80 12.51 -11.70
C VAL A 299 13.10 13.48 -10.76
N LYS A 300 11.83 13.75 -11.04
CA LYS A 300 10.92 14.49 -10.17
C LYS A 300 9.69 13.64 -9.84
N ILE A 301 9.37 13.48 -8.57
CA ILE A 301 8.24 12.67 -8.08
C ILE A 301 6.99 13.53 -8.01
N MET A 302 5.99 13.19 -8.81
CA MET A 302 4.62 13.71 -8.69
C MET A 302 3.81 12.74 -7.84
N SER A 303 3.33 13.19 -6.68
CA SER A 303 2.55 12.35 -5.76
C SER A 303 1.09 12.33 -6.16
N VAL A 304 0.55 11.15 -6.49
CA VAL A 304 -0.87 11.02 -6.86
C VAL A 304 -1.53 10.02 -5.91
N ARG A 305 -2.20 10.53 -4.88
CA ARG A 305 -2.87 9.68 -3.89
C ARG A 305 -4.19 9.14 -4.45
N THR A 306 -4.29 7.82 -4.54
CA THR A 306 -5.47 7.10 -5.07
C THR A 306 -5.76 5.77 -4.36
N VAL A 307 -4.85 5.32 -3.48
CA VAL A 307 -4.94 4.04 -2.78
C VAL A 307 -5.25 4.27 -1.30
N PRO A 308 -6.38 3.77 -0.78
CA PRO A 308 -6.62 3.71 0.66
C PRO A 308 -6.06 2.41 1.25
N ASP A 309 -6.09 2.28 2.58
CA ASP A 309 -6.02 0.99 3.28
C ASP A 309 -7.30 0.18 3.00
N GLY A 310 -7.29 -0.50 1.85
CA GLY A 310 -8.40 -1.18 1.21
C GLY A 310 -8.06 -1.38 -0.28
N ASP A 311 -9.07 -1.63 -1.11
CA ASP A 311 -8.84 -1.66 -2.56
C ASP A 311 -9.11 -0.28 -3.16
N GLU A 312 -8.25 0.13 -4.10
CA GLU A 312 -8.45 1.29 -4.94
C GLU A 312 -9.74 1.20 -5.78
N ARG A 313 -10.25 2.35 -6.22
CA ARG A 313 -11.48 2.43 -7.01
C ARG A 313 -11.16 2.79 -8.45
N ASP A 314 -11.81 2.09 -9.40
CA ASP A 314 -11.45 2.14 -10.82
C ASP A 314 -11.52 3.56 -11.41
N LYS A 315 -12.55 4.34 -11.03
CA LYS A 315 -12.69 5.75 -11.43
C LYS A 315 -11.52 6.61 -10.94
N ASP A 316 -11.11 6.43 -9.69
CA ASP A 316 -10.03 7.22 -9.08
C ASP A 316 -8.68 6.90 -9.73
N VAL A 317 -8.41 5.61 -10.00
CA VAL A 317 -7.21 5.17 -10.73
C VAL A 317 -7.19 5.74 -12.15
N ALA A 318 -8.31 5.67 -12.86
CA ALA A 318 -8.39 6.16 -14.22
C ALA A 318 -8.24 7.70 -14.30
N ASN A 319 -8.73 8.44 -13.31
CA ASN A 319 -8.52 9.87 -13.20
C ASN A 319 -7.08 10.20 -12.79
N ALA A 320 -6.48 9.44 -11.88
CA ALA A 320 -5.09 9.57 -11.46
C ALA A 320 -4.10 9.38 -12.62
N ILE A 321 -4.34 8.37 -13.47
CA ILE A 321 -3.51 8.16 -14.68
C ILE A 321 -3.61 9.36 -15.61
N ARG A 322 -4.83 9.83 -15.91
CA ARG A 322 -5.02 10.99 -16.81
C ARG A 322 -4.38 12.25 -16.24
N TYR A 323 -4.57 12.52 -14.95
CA TYR A 323 -3.93 13.63 -14.25
C TYR A 323 -2.41 13.62 -14.38
N ALA A 324 -1.76 12.48 -14.10
CA ALA A 324 -0.32 12.38 -14.19
C ALA A 324 0.18 12.62 -15.63
N VAL A 325 -0.51 12.05 -16.63
CA VAL A 325 -0.20 12.26 -18.04
C VAL A 325 -0.34 13.73 -18.44
N ASP A 326 -1.46 14.36 -18.06
CA ASP A 326 -1.79 15.74 -18.42
C ASP A 326 -0.84 16.76 -17.76
N ASN A 327 -0.30 16.41 -16.58
CA ASN A 327 0.74 17.18 -15.89
C ASN A 327 2.18 16.80 -16.29
N GLY A 328 2.34 15.99 -17.34
CA GLY A 328 3.61 15.77 -18.01
C GLY A 328 4.47 14.64 -17.44
N ALA A 329 3.91 13.75 -16.61
CA ALA A 329 4.59 12.52 -16.24
C ALA A 329 4.97 11.71 -17.49
N LYS A 330 6.19 11.16 -17.49
CA LYS A 330 6.69 10.27 -18.55
C LYS A 330 6.83 8.83 -18.09
N VAL A 331 6.81 8.62 -16.78
CA VAL A 331 6.68 7.32 -16.16
C VAL A 331 5.58 7.41 -15.11
N ILE A 332 4.72 6.40 -15.04
CA ILE A 332 3.71 6.22 -14.00
C ILE A 332 4.02 4.90 -13.30
N ASN A 333 4.26 4.95 -11.99
CA ASN A 333 4.43 3.78 -11.15
C ASN A 333 3.16 3.55 -10.32
N MET A 334 2.67 2.31 -10.33
CA MET A 334 1.46 1.89 -9.61
C MET A 334 1.76 0.62 -8.79
N SER A 335 1.90 0.77 -7.48
CA SER A 335 2.29 -0.32 -6.56
C SER A 335 1.09 -0.97 -5.88
N PHE A 336 -0.03 -1.10 -6.59
CA PHE A 336 -1.31 -1.59 -6.08
C PHE A 336 -1.99 -2.47 -7.11
N GLY A 337 -3.00 -3.24 -6.69
CA GLY A 337 -3.84 -4.00 -7.59
C GLY A 337 -4.86 -4.84 -6.83
N LYS A 338 -5.95 -5.19 -7.53
CA LYS A 338 -7.08 -5.92 -6.95
C LYS A 338 -7.61 -7.01 -7.88
N ALA A 339 -8.24 -8.01 -7.28
CA ALA A 339 -8.77 -9.16 -8.01
C ALA A 339 -10.06 -8.86 -8.80
N ILE A 340 -10.80 -7.83 -8.42
CA ILE A 340 -12.10 -7.48 -9.00
C ILE A 340 -12.03 -6.02 -9.45
N SER A 341 -12.35 -5.74 -10.71
CA SER A 341 -12.38 -4.38 -11.28
C SER A 341 -13.67 -4.24 -12.10
N PRO A 342 -14.79 -3.83 -11.47
CA PRO A 342 -16.09 -3.76 -12.14
C PRO A 342 -16.11 -2.80 -13.33
N ASP A 343 -15.33 -1.72 -13.27
CA ASP A 343 -15.30 -0.67 -14.28
C ASP A 343 -14.00 -0.67 -15.08
N LYS A 344 -13.37 -1.84 -15.27
CA LYS A 344 -12.07 -2.00 -15.96
C LYS A 344 -11.94 -1.22 -17.27
N ALA A 345 -13.04 -1.05 -18.02
CA ALA A 345 -13.05 -0.27 -19.26
C ALA A 345 -12.54 1.17 -19.09
N VAL A 346 -12.88 1.85 -17.99
CA VAL A 346 -12.45 3.25 -17.76
C VAL A 346 -10.94 3.35 -17.49
N ILE A 347 -10.37 2.32 -16.86
CA ILE A 347 -8.92 2.17 -16.67
C ILE A 347 -8.26 1.87 -18.01
N ASP A 348 -8.78 0.92 -18.79
CA ASP A 348 -8.22 0.57 -20.10
C ASP A 348 -8.16 1.77 -21.05
N GLU A 349 -9.16 2.66 -20.99
CA GLU A 349 -9.14 3.93 -21.72
C GLU A 349 -8.07 4.89 -21.20
N ALA A 350 -7.86 5.00 -19.88
CA ALA A 350 -6.80 5.81 -19.30
C ALA A 350 -5.41 5.29 -19.67
N VAL A 351 -5.22 3.98 -19.68
CA VAL A 351 -3.95 3.34 -20.11
C VAL A 351 -3.70 3.61 -21.59
N LYS A 352 -4.71 3.43 -22.46
CA LYS A 352 -4.59 3.76 -23.90
C LYS A 352 -4.25 5.24 -24.10
N TYR A 353 -4.85 6.13 -23.30
CA TYR A 353 -4.54 7.55 -23.31
C TYR A 353 -3.08 7.82 -22.95
N ALA A 354 -2.58 7.26 -21.84
CA ALA A 354 -1.19 7.38 -21.42
C ALA A 354 -0.21 6.88 -22.50
N ILE A 355 -0.48 5.72 -23.10
CA ILE A 355 0.31 5.17 -24.20
C ILE A 355 0.32 6.12 -25.41
N SER A 356 -0.83 6.70 -25.76
CA SER A 356 -0.92 7.67 -26.87
C SER A 356 -0.12 8.96 -26.64
N LYS A 357 0.28 9.22 -25.39
CA LYS A 357 1.07 10.39 -24.96
C LYS A 357 2.53 10.03 -24.68
N ASP A 358 2.95 8.82 -25.05
CA ASP A 358 4.30 8.31 -24.84
C ASP A 358 4.69 8.34 -23.35
N VAL A 359 3.83 7.73 -22.52
CA VAL A 359 4.03 7.57 -21.08
C VAL A 359 4.18 6.08 -20.77
N LEU A 360 5.27 5.71 -20.10
CA LEU A 360 5.52 4.35 -19.64
C LEU A 360 4.75 4.09 -18.35
N LEU A 361 3.99 2.98 -18.30
CA LEU A 361 3.33 2.52 -17.08
C LEU A 361 4.07 1.31 -16.52
N VAL A 362 4.38 1.35 -15.22
CA VAL A 362 4.99 0.27 -14.46
C VAL A 362 4.02 -0.11 -13.34
N HIS A 363 3.67 -1.39 -13.26
CA HIS A 363 2.68 -1.92 -12.34
C HIS A 363 3.19 -3.22 -11.71
N ALA A 364 2.87 -3.43 -10.43
CA ALA A 364 3.35 -4.54 -9.61
C ALA A 364 2.67 -5.89 -9.90
#